data_AF-A0A420IVA8-F1
#
_entry.id   AF-A0A420IVA8-F1
#
_cell.length_a   1.000
_cell.length_b   1.000
_cell.length_c   1.000
_cell.angle_alpha   90.00
_cell.angle_beta   90.00
_cell.angle_gamma   90.00
#
_symmetry.space_group_name_H-M   'P 1'
#
loop_
_entity.id
_entity.type
_entity.pdbx_description
1 polymer ?
#
loop_
_entity_poly.entity_id
_entity_poly.type
_entity_poly.pdbx_seq_one_letter_code
_entity_poly.pdbx_strand_id
1 'polypeptide(L)'
;MSDNLSTGSALINKNDPLCLRINLSLASLDDLKFYGSTKLHLYTDEDAFDDDLYSLFHYDFAGWKSSHFEHCGLRLVQKLRKLLRQGGVYMAKSKSDEVFNNLANALKFEYEPWTDDQKLNALREDPTFSFTSPNLSCKINSNPDLYKIAYYNRQKKITNNPPHHQLASAIAQLQLSLLLAATTLNQTPSRTHLQTCLNLRD
;
A
#
# COMPACT_ATOMS: atom_id res chain seq x y z
N MET A 1 -4.23 -18.92 -38.08
CA MET A 1 -4.24 -19.24 -36.63
C MET A 1 -2.80 -19.23 -36.22
N SER A 2 -2.36 -18.13 -35.60
CA SER A 2 -0.97 -17.93 -35.19
C SER A 2 -0.96 -17.88 -33.68
N ASP A 3 -0.49 -18.95 -33.06
CA ASP A 3 -0.38 -19.06 -31.61
C ASP A 3 0.83 -18.23 -31.14
N ASN A 4 0.53 -17.11 -30.49
CA ASN A 4 1.50 -16.34 -29.71
C ASN A 4 1.80 -17.09 -28.42
N LEU A 5 2.83 -17.95 -28.44
CA LEU A 5 3.44 -18.50 -27.24
C LEU A 5 4.23 -17.39 -26.52
N SER A 6 3.57 -16.79 -25.54
CA SER A 6 4.18 -15.96 -24.49
C SER A 6 5.33 -16.71 -23.84
N THR A 7 6.56 -16.34 -24.21
CA THR A 7 7.80 -16.92 -23.66
C THR A 7 8.32 -16.00 -22.56
N GLY A 8 7.49 -15.79 -21.52
CA GLY A 8 7.92 -15.14 -20.29
C GLY A 8 8.52 -16.18 -19.34
N SER A 9 9.80 -16.54 -19.48
CA SER A 9 10.61 -17.23 -18.43
C SER A 9 11.96 -17.70 -19.00
N ALA A 10 12.93 -16.80 -19.20
CA ALA A 10 14.30 -17.23 -19.52
C ALA A 10 15.42 -16.54 -18.72
N LEU A 11 15.14 -15.55 -17.87
CA LEU A 11 16.20 -14.78 -17.19
C LEU A 11 16.16 -14.83 -15.65
N ILE A 12 15.21 -15.56 -15.06
CA ILE A 12 15.08 -15.71 -13.61
C ILE A 12 15.30 -17.19 -13.29
N ASN A 13 16.46 -17.51 -12.73
CA ASN A 13 16.77 -18.86 -12.26
C ASN A 13 15.82 -19.20 -11.09
N LYS A 14 14.95 -20.19 -11.28
CA LYS A 14 13.88 -20.55 -10.33
C LYS A 14 14.34 -21.44 -9.17
N ASN A 15 15.63 -21.79 -9.09
CA ASN A 15 16.14 -22.82 -8.17
C ASN A 15 17.14 -22.33 -7.09
N ASP A 16 17.24 -21.02 -6.78
CA ASP A 16 18.13 -20.51 -5.71
C ASP A 16 17.51 -19.28 -5.00
N PRO A 17 17.54 -19.16 -3.65
CA PRO A 17 16.50 -18.52 -2.83
C PRO A 17 16.57 -16.98 -2.73
N LEU A 18 17.41 -16.32 -3.54
CA LEU A 18 17.69 -14.86 -3.46
C LEU A 18 17.67 -14.14 -4.84
N CYS A 19 16.90 -14.64 -5.83
CA CYS A 19 16.58 -13.99 -7.11
C CYS A 19 17.56 -12.88 -7.56
N LEU A 20 18.66 -13.36 -8.13
CA LEU A 20 19.79 -12.66 -8.73
C LEU A 20 19.42 -11.40 -9.54
N ARG A 21 20.38 -10.45 -9.57
CA ARG A 21 20.36 -9.25 -10.42
C ARG A 21 19.86 -9.55 -11.83
N ILE A 22 18.99 -8.68 -12.33
CA ILE A 22 18.55 -8.72 -13.72
C ILE A 22 19.69 -8.34 -14.68
N ASN A 23 19.83 -9.08 -15.78
CA ASN A 23 20.72 -8.68 -16.87
C ASN A 23 20.02 -7.63 -17.76
N LEU A 24 20.37 -6.36 -17.57
CA LEU A 24 19.75 -5.24 -18.29
C LEU A 24 19.90 -5.29 -19.81
N SER A 25 20.94 -5.94 -20.36
CA SER A 25 21.15 -5.99 -21.81
C SER A 25 20.24 -7.01 -22.51
N LEU A 26 19.69 -7.97 -21.77
CA LEU A 26 18.82 -9.04 -22.30
C LEU A 26 17.38 -8.91 -21.83
N ALA A 27 17.14 -8.11 -20.78
CA ALA A 27 15.84 -7.94 -20.18
C ALA A 27 14.84 -7.30 -21.14
N SER A 28 13.68 -7.93 -21.28
CA SER A 28 12.51 -7.29 -21.88
C SER A 28 11.86 -6.28 -20.93
N LEU A 29 10.94 -5.49 -21.46
CA LEU A 29 10.17 -4.53 -20.65
C LEU A 29 9.36 -5.22 -19.56
N ASP A 30 8.79 -6.38 -19.86
CA ASP A 30 8.02 -7.17 -18.90
C ASP A 30 8.94 -7.76 -17.81
N ASP A 31 10.17 -8.13 -18.14
CA ASP A 31 11.16 -8.60 -17.15
C ASP A 31 11.53 -7.49 -16.16
N LEU A 32 11.71 -6.24 -16.63
CA LEU A 32 12.01 -5.11 -15.74
C LEU A 32 10.85 -4.85 -14.76
N LYS A 33 9.62 -4.90 -15.25
CA LYS A 33 8.42 -4.71 -14.43
C LYS A 33 8.21 -5.85 -13.43
N PHE A 34 8.42 -7.09 -13.86
CA PHE A 34 8.37 -8.26 -13.00
C PHE A 34 9.43 -8.16 -11.90
N TYR A 35 10.68 -7.89 -12.27
CA TYR A 35 11.80 -7.75 -11.34
C TYR A 35 11.54 -6.66 -10.29
N GLY A 36 11.12 -5.46 -10.73
CA GLY A 36 10.78 -4.37 -9.81
C GLY A 36 9.66 -4.74 -8.84
N SER A 37 8.68 -5.53 -9.28
CA SER A 37 7.57 -5.99 -8.43
C SER A 37 8.04 -7.02 -7.42
N THR A 38 8.88 -7.96 -7.84
CA THR A 38 9.51 -8.96 -6.98
C THR A 38 10.35 -8.30 -5.89
N LYS A 39 11.25 -7.36 -6.25
CA LYS A 39 12.09 -6.65 -5.28
C LYS A 39 11.27 -5.80 -4.31
N LEU A 40 10.22 -5.12 -4.78
CA LEU A 40 9.30 -4.40 -3.89
C LEU A 40 8.66 -5.32 -2.85
N HIS A 41 8.26 -6.53 -3.25
CA HIS A 41 7.66 -7.50 -2.32
C HIS A 41 8.69 -8.01 -1.31
N LEU A 42 9.90 -8.36 -1.77
CA LEU A 42 10.99 -8.80 -0.89
C LEU A 42 11.32 -7.75 0.16
N TYR A 43 11.51 -6.49 -0.22
CA TYR A 43 11.79 -5.42 0.74
C TYR A 43 10.63 -5.12 1.71
N THR A 44 9.41 -5.57 1.41
CA THR A 44 8.28 -5.43 2.33
C THR A 44 8.34 -6.49 3.44
N ASP A 45 8.87 -7.67 3.11
CA ASP A 45 8.90 -8.83 4.00
C ASP A 45 10.26 -8.97 4.72
N GLU A 46 11.31 -8.36 4.17
CA GLU A 46 12.64 -8.30 4.78
C GLU A 46 12.69 -7.30 5.95
N ASP A 47 13.34 -7.70 7.04
CA ASP A 47 13.59 -6.86 8.22
C ASP A 47 14.85 -5.99 8.02
N ALA A 48 14.93 -5.32 6.87
CA ALA A 48 16.06 -4.46 6.50
C ALA A 48 15.66 -2.99 6.58
N PHE A 49 16.53 -2.17 7.18
CA PHE A 49 16.29 -0.73 7.38
C PHE A 49 17.55 0.09 7.15
N ASP A 50 17.37 1.40 7.03
CA ASP A 50 18.44 2.38 7.00
C ASP A 50 19.53 2.02 5.96
N ASP A 51 20.78 1.83 6.39
CA ASP A 51 21.92 1.51 5.52
C ASP A 51 21.84 0.11 4.90
N ASP A 52 21.26 -0.87 5.60
CA ASP A 52 21.11 -2.25 5.10
C ASP A 52 20.12 -2.28 3.92
N LEU A 53 18.96 -1.62 4.09
CA LEU A 53 17.96 -1.50 3.03
C LEU A 53 18.50 -0.69 1.84
N TYR A 54 19.26 0.36 2.12
CA TYR A 54 19.92 1.15 1.09
C TYR A 54 20.94 0.29 0.30
N SER A 55 21.76 -0.50 0.99
CA SER A 55 22.76 -1.38 0.39
C SER A 55 22.11 -2.46 -0.47
N LEU A 56 21.02 -3.07 0.00
CA LEU A 56 20.22 -4.01 -0.79
C LEU A 56 19.65 -3.35 -2.06
N PHE A 57 19.06 -2.15 -1.92
CA PHE A 57 18.56 -1.38 -3.05
C PHE A 57 19.67 -1.05 -4.08
N HIS A 58 20.82 -0.59 -3.62
CA HIS A 58 21.98 -0.32 -4.48
C HIS A 58 22.49 -1.58 -5.16
N TYR A 59 22.55 -2.68 -4.43
CA TYR A 59 22.95 -3.95 -4.97
C TYR A 59 21.97 -4.40 -6.07
N ASP A 60 20.68 -4.48 -5.78
CA ASP A 60 19.71 -5.05 -6.72
C ASP A 60 19.45 -4.21 -7.97
N PHE A 61 19.58 -2.89 -7.86
CA PHE A 61 19.31 -1.96 -8.95
C PHE A 61 20.58 -1.32 -9.53
N ALA A 62 21.77 -1.86 -9.27
CA ALA A 62 22.99 -1.30 -9.85
C ALA A 62 22.95 -1.27 -11.38
N GLY A 63 23.42 -0.15 -11.93
CA GLY A 63 23.39 0.12 -13.38
C GLY A 63 22.02 0.53 -13.91
N TRP A 64 20.98 0.55 -13.08
CA TRP A 64 19.67 1.06 -13.49
C TRP A 64 19.71 2.57 -13.77
N LYS A 65 18.87 2.99 -14.72
CA LYS A 65 18.68 4.38 -15.14
C LYS A 65 17.20 4.73 -15.00
N SER A 66 16.88 6.02 -15.10
CA SER A 66 15.50 6.51 -15.02
C SER A 66 14.56 5.79 -15.99
N SER A 67 15.02 5.56 -17.23
CA SER A 67 14.26 4.81 -18.24
C SER A 67 13.93 3.38 -17.80
N HIS A 68 14.81 2.67 -17.07
CA HIS A 68 14.48 1.32 -16.60
C HIS A 68 13.36 1.35 -15.55
N PHE A 69 13.38 2.33 -14.65
CA PHE A 69 12.30 2.51 -13.68
C PHE A 69 10.99 2.96 -14.33
N GLU A 70 11.04 3.76 -15.40
CA GLU A 70 9.86 4.16 -16.17
C GLU A 70 9.09 2.94 -16.70
N HIS A 71 9.81 1.93 -17.20
CA HIS A 71 9.22 0.68 -17.69
C HIS A 71 8.56 -0.17 -16.59
N CYS A 72 8.98 -0.04 -15.32
CA CYS A 72 8.27 -0.69 -14.20
C CYS A 72 6.89 -0.07 -13.94
N GLY A 73 6.68 1.18 -14.38
CA GLY A 73 5.45 1.92 -14.21
C GLY A 73 5.37 2.73 -12.92
N LEU A 74 4.72 3.90 -13.03
CA LEU A 74 4.67 4.93 -11.98
C LEU A 74 4.18 4.41 -10.63
N ARG A 75 3.11 3.60 -10.61
CA ARG A 75 2.51 3.11 -9.36
C ARG A 75 3.47 2.22 -8.57
N LEU A 76 4.24 1.37 -9.25
CA LEU A 76 5.22 0.49 -8.63
C LEU A 76 6.37 1.32 -8.06
N VAL A 77 6.91 2.23 -8.86
CA VAL A 77 8.03 3.10 -8.46
C VAL A 77 7.66 4.03 -7.31
N GLN A 78 6.44 4.55 -7.26
CA GLN A 78 5.94 5.32 -6.12
C GLN A 78 5.86 4.48 -4.84
N LYS A 79 5.41 3.22 -4.93
CA LYS A 79 5.40 2.29 -3.79
C LYS A 79 6.81 1.97 -3.32
N LEU A 80 7.72 1.68 -4.24
CA LEU A 80 9.13 1.41 -3.93
C LEU A 80 9.79 2.61 -3.24
N ARG A 81 9.64 3.82 -3.80
CA ARG A 81 10.13 5.05 -3.15
C ARG A 81 9.54 5.21 -1.76
N LYS A 82 8.23 4.97 -1.61
CA LYS A 82 7.57 5.10 -0.30
C LYS A 82 8.17 4.10 0.69
N LEU A 83 8.31 2.83 0.30
CA LEU A 83 8.90 1.78 1.12
C LEU A 83 10.31 2.16 1.57
N LEU A 84 11.18 2.55 0.64
CA LEU A 84 12.57 2.95 0.95
C LEU A 84 12.60 4.12 1.93
N ARG A 85 11.77 5.16 1.71
CA ARG A 85 11.67 6.30 2.64
C ARG A 85 11.17 5.92 4.03
N GLN A 86 10.16 5.05 4.10
CA GLN A 86 9.64 4.58 5.39
C GLN A 86 10.67 3.71 6.12
N GLY A 87 11.40 2.88 5.39
CA GLY A 87 12.48 2.05 5.89
C GLY A 87 13.76 2.79 6.25
N GLY A 88 13.81 4.12 6.07
CA GLY A 88 14.90 4.97 6.55
C GLY A 88 15.94 5.36 5.51
N VAL A 89 15.70 5.05 4.22
CA VAL A 89 16.51 5.55 3.11
C VAL A 89 16.07 6.97 2.77
N TYR A 90 16.99 7.93 2.86
CA TYR A 90 16.67 9.30 2.48
C TYR A 90 16.48 9.40 0.97
N MET A 91 15.32 9.96 0.58
CA MET A 91 15.05 10.34 -0.79
C MET A 91 14.26 11.63 -0.78
N ALA A 92 14.72 12.61 -1.55
CA ALA A 92 14.02 13.87 -1.73
C ALA A 92 12.59 13.58 -2.24
N LYS A 93 11.62 14.32 -1.71
CA LYS A 93 10.27 14.29 -2.27
C LYS A 93 10.28 15.16 -3.51
N SER A 94 10.06 14.52 -4.65
CA SER A 94 9.79 15.20 -5.90
C SER A 94 8.34 15.04 -6.33
N LYS A 95 7.94 15.85 -7.32
CA LYS A 95 6.69 15.70 -8.04
C LYS A 95 6.60 14.31 -8.70
N SER A 96 5.39 13.88 -9.05
CA SER A 96 5.14 12.50 -9.52
C SER A 96 5.91 12.13 -10.79
N ASP A 97 6.16 13.09 -11.66
CA ASP A 97 6.94 13.01 -12.90
C ASP A 97 8.45 12.81 -12.65
N GLU A 98 8.97 13.20 -11.49
CA GLU A 98 10.39 13.14 -11.16
C GLU A 98 10.76 11.90 -10.33
N VAL A 99 9.81 11.02 -9.99
CA VAL A 99 10.04 9.87 -9.10
C VAL A 99 11.06 8.89 -9.70
N PHE A 100 11.03 8.67 -11.01
CA PHE A 100 11.99 7.79 -11.71
C PHE A 100 13.42 8.32 -11.62
N ASN A 101 13.59 9.64 -11.82
CA ASN A 101 14.87 10.32 -11.68
C ASN A 101 15.39 10.25 -10.24
N ASN A 102 14.51 10.36 -9.24
CA ASN A 102 14.91 10.27 -7.84
C ASN A 102 15.49 8.89 -7.49
N LEU A 103 14.85 7.80 -7.92
CA LEU A 103 15.39 6.45 -7.71
C LEU A 103 16.72 6.26 -8.45
N ALA A 104 16.80 6.71 -9.71
CA ALA A 104 18.03 6.61 -10.49
C ALA A 104 19.18 7.47 -9.93
N ASN A 105 18.86 8.61 -9.31
CA ASN A 105 19.83 9.47 -8.67
C ASN A 105 20.27 8.92 -7.31
N ALA A 106 19.36 8.31 -6.54
CA ALA A 106 19.72 7.63 -5.29
C ALA A 106 20.84 6.60 -5.53
N LEU A 107 20.78 5.87 -6.65
CA LEU A 107 21.80 4.90 -7.06
C LEU A 107 23.21 5.49 -7.31
N LYS A 108 23.36 6.81 -7.40
CA LYS A 108 24.63 7.50 -7.69
C LYS A 108 25.31 8.09 -6.45
N PHE A 109 24.54 8.35 -5.40
CA PHE A 109 25.01 9.00 -4.18
C PHE A 109 25.20 7.96 -3.08
N GLU A 110 26.10 8.23 -2.14
CA GLU A 110 26.30 7.40 -0.94
C GLU A 110 25.11 7.52 0.03
N TYR A 111 25.02 6.58 0.96
CA TYR A 111 23.98 6.59 1.99
C TYR A 111 24.10 7.84 2.85
N GLU A 112 23.01 8.60 2.95
CA GLU A 112 22.89 9.73 3.86
C GLU A 112 21.74 9.46 4.85
N PRO A 113 22.02 9.45 6.16
CA PRO A 113 20.98 9.37 7.18
C PRO A 113 20.07 10.61 7.13
N TRP A 114 18.80 10.42 7.49
CA TRP A 114 17.87 11.55 7.61
C TRP A 114 18.33 12.56 8.67
N THR A 115 18.35 13.84 8.29
CA THR A 115 18.48 14.96 9.23
C THR A 115 17.16 15.22 9.96
N ASP A 116 17.21 15.93 11.09
CA ASP A 116 16.01 16.22 11.88
C ASP A 116 15.01 17.12 11.13
N ASP A 117 15.50 18.11 10.39
CA ASP A 117 14.66 18.96 9.53
C ASP A 117 13.97 18.16 8.42
N GLN A 118 14.68 17.21 7.81
CA GLN A 118 14.11 16.34 6.79
C GLN A 118 13.03 15.43 7.37
N LYS A 119 13.24 14.86 8.57
CA LYS A 119 12.22 14.07 9.27
C LYS A 119 10.99 14.91 9.57
N LEU A 120 11.19 16.12 10.09
CA LEU A 120 10.13 17.05 10.42
C LEU A 120 9.29 17.41 9.19
N ASN A 121 9.96 17.74 8.09
CA ASN A 121 9.30 18.07 6.82
C ASN A 121 8.52 16.87 6.27
N ALA A 122 9.10 15.67 6.28
CA ALA A 122 8.40 14.47 5.82
C ALA A 122 7.13 14.17 6.63
N LEU A 123 7.18 14.33 7.95
CA LEU A 123 6.02 14.14 8.83
C LEU A 123 4.95 15.23 8.65
N ARG A 124 5.34 16.48 8.34
CA ARG A 124 4.38 17.58 8.08
C ARG A 124 3.67 17.43 6.74
N GLU A 125 4.40 17.01 5.73
CA GLU A 125 3.92 16.95 4.35
C GLU A 125 2.89 15.84 4.10
N ASP A 126 3.00 14.71 4.80
CA ASP A 126 2.09 13.58 4.67
C ASP A 126 1.72 13.03 6.06
N PRO A 127 0.53 13.36 6.58
CA PRO A 127 0.06 12.85 7.86
C PRO A 127 -0.08 11.32 7.92
N THR A 128 -0.14 10.65 6.77
CA THR A 128 -0.21 9.18 6.68
C THR A 128 1.16 8.53 6.61
N PHE A 129 2.21 9.33 6.42
CA PHE A 129 3.58 8.86 6.39
C PHE A 129 4.09 8.56 7.81
N SER A 130 4.73 7.40 7.93
CA SER A 130 5.37 6.98 9.17
C SER A 130 6.63 6.19 8.82
N PHE A 131 7.70 6.44 9.57
CA PHE A 131 8.91 5.64 9.50
C PHE A 131 8.66 4.26 10.12
N THR A 132 9.18 3.22 9.47
CA THR A 132 9.20 1.84 9.94
C THR A 132 10.56 1.45 10.50
N SER A 133 11.63 2.16 10.13
CA SER A 133 12.96 1.99 10.75
C SER A 133 12.88 2.12 12.28
N PRO A 134 13.34 1.11 13.04
CA PRO A 134 13.44 1.19 14.50
C PRO A 134 14.33 2.35 14.95
N ASN A 135 15.47 2.57 14.29
CA ASN A 135 16.42 3.63 14.63
C ASN A 135 15.80 5.02 14.48
N LEU A 136 15.10 5.28 13.37
CA LEU A 136 14.41 6.54 13.17
C LEU A 136 13.24 6.70 14.14
N SER A 137 12.51 5.62 14.43
CA SER A 137 11.42 5.64 15.41
C SER A 137 11.93 6.02 16.81
N CYS A 138 13.05 5.46 17.25
CA CYS A 138 13.70 5.83 18.51
C CYS A 138 14.11 7.30 18.51
N LYS A 139 14.80 7.78 17.46
CA LYS A 139 15.22 9.19 17.34
C LYS A 139 14.03 10.16 17.37
N ILE A 140 12.92 9.81 16.70
CA ILE A 140 11.69 10.62 16.70
C ILE A 140 11.08 10.69 18.10
N ASN A 141 11.04 9.56 18.83
CA ASN A 141 10.47 9.55 20.18
C ASN A 141 11.34 10.30 21.19
N SER A 142 12.66 10.36 20.98
CA SER A 142 13.58 11.11 21.83
C SER A 142 13.59 12.62 21.57
N ASN A 143 13.10 13.08 20.40
CA ASN A 143 13.03 14.50 20.05
C ASN A 143 11.60 15.03 20.27
N PRO A 144 11.38 15.99 21.19
CA PRO A 144 10.04 16.50 21.52
C PRO A 144 9.24 17.04 20.33
N ASP A 145 9.90 17.74 19.40
CA ASP A 145 9.24 18.38 18.25
C ASP A 145 8.80 17.34 17.23
N LEU A 146 9.67 16.37 16.91
CA LEU A 146 9.35 15.26 16.02
C LEU A 146 8.26 14.37 16.63
N TYR A 147 8.36 14.06 17.92
CA TYR A 147 7.39 13.26 18.64
C TYR A 147 5.99 13.88 18.60
N LYS A 148 5.87 15.19 18.86
CA LYS A 148 4.58 15.89 18.87
C LYS A 148 3.85 15.79 17.53
N ILE A 149 4.56 15.98 16.42
CA ILE A 149 3.98 15.87 15.07
C ILE A 149 3.62 14.41 14.75
N ALA A 150 4.53 13.47 15.01
CA ALA A 150 4.28 12.05 14.76
C ALA A 150 3.08 11.53 15.56
N TYR A 151 2.96 11.94 16.83
CA TYR A 151 1.82 11.61 17.69
C TYR A 151 0.51 12.17 17.13
N TYR A 152 0.47 13.45 16.76
CA TYR A 152 -0.73 14.07 16.17
C TYR A 152 -1.18 13.36 14.89
N ASN A 153 -0.23 13.02 14.01
CA ASN A 153 -0.51 12.28 12.77
C ASN A 153 -1.10 10.88 13.04
N ARG A 154 -0.55 10.16 14.03
CA ARG A 154 -1.09 8.85 14.46
C ARG A 154 -2.54 8.97 14.96
N GLN A 155 -2.84 9.99 15.77
CA GLN A 155 -4.20 10.22 16.27
C GLN A 155 -5.19 10.51 15.14
N LYS A 156 -4.81 11.39 14.20
CA LYS A 156 -5.65 11.73 13.03
C LYS A 156 -5.95 10.50 12.15
N LYS A 157 -5.02 9.55 12.05
CA LYS A 157 -5.22 8.29 11.32
C LYS A 157 -6.27 7.40 11.99
N ILE A 158 -6.32 7.38 13.33
CA ILE A 158 -7.31 6.60 14.10
C ILE A 158 -8.71 7.22 13.94
N THR A 159 -8.83 8.55 14.00
CA THR A 159 -10.13 9.23 13.91
C THR A 159 -10.74 9.19 12.50
N ASN A 160 -9.92 9.10 11.45
CA ASN A 160 -10.39 9.10 10.06
C ASN A 160 -10.69 7.69 9.51
N ASN A 161 -10.31 6.63 10.21
CA ASN A 161 -10.78 5.29 9.91
C ASN A 161 -12.09 5.08 10.69
N PRO A 162 -13.27 5.02 10.04
CA PRO A 162 -14.49 4.70 10.76
C PRO A 162 -14.29 3.35 11.45
N PRO A 163 -14.61 3.22 12.74
CA PRO A 163 -14.45 1.96 13.45
C PRO A 163 -15.22 0.89 12.68
N HIS A 164 -14.52 -0.16 12.25
CA HIS A 164 -15.07 -1.26 11.44
C HIS A 164 -16.32 -1.90 12.09
N HIS A 165 -16.51 -1.69 13.39
CA HIS A 165 -17.70 -2.04 14.15
C HIS A 165 -18.99 -1.33 13.71
N GLN A 166 -18.92 -0.09 13.23
CA GLN A 166 -20.12 0.64 12.78
C GLN A 166 -20.63 0.12 11.43
N LEU A 167 -19.72 -0.26 10.51
CA LEU A 167 -20.11 -0.87 9.24
C LEU A 167 -20.72 -2.26 9.46
N ALA A 168 -20.10 -3.08 10.32
CA ALA A 168 -20.61 -4.40 10.67
C ALA A 168 -21.97 -4.32 11.40
N SER A 169 -22.14 -3.34 12.30
CA SER A 169 -23.42 -3.08 12.99
C SER A 169 -24.51 -2.63 12.01
N ALA A 170 -24.19 -1.73 11.08
CA ALA A 170 -25.15 -1.26 10.08
C ALA A 170 -25.58 -2.38 9.12
N ILE A 171 -24.65 -3.25 8.71
CA ILE A 171 -24.94 -4.43 7.89
C ILE A 171 -25.81 -5.42 8.67
N ALA A 172 -25.50 -5.69 9.94
CA ALA A 172 -26.31 -6.57 10.78
C ALA A 172 -27.73 -6.02 11.02
N GLN A 173 -27.86 -4.71 11.24
CA GLN A 173 -29.16 -4.04 11.38
C GLN A 173 -29.98 -4.12 10.09
N LEU A 174 -29.38 -3.86 8.92
CA LEU A 174 -30.04 -4.00 7.63
C LEU A 174 -30.49 -5.45 7.37
N GLN A 175 -29.66 -6.44 7.68
CA GLN A 175 -30.02 -7.86 7.55
C GLN A 175 -31.17 -8.24 8.48
N LEU A 176 -31.18 -7.75 9.72
CA LEU A 176 -32.27 -8.01 10.67
C LEU A 176 -33.59 -7.37 10.20
N SER A 177 -33.54 -6.14 9.69
CA SER A 177 -34.71 -5.45 9.13
C SER A 177 -35.29 -6.18 7.91
N LEU A 178 -34.44 -6.68 7.01
CA LEU A 178 -34.86 -7.49 5.85
C LEU A 178 -35.50 -8.82 6.28
N LEU A 179 -34.95 -9.48 7.30
CA LEU A 179 -35.52 -10.73 7.83
C LEU A 179 -36.89 -10.50 8.46
N LEU A 180 -37.04 -9.44 9.27
CA LEU A 180 -38.31 -9.05 9.87
C LEU A 180 -39.36 -8.73 8.79
N ALA A 181 -38.99 -7.95 7.76
CA ALA A 181 -39.88 -7.63 6.65
C ALA A 181 -40.35 -8.88 5.88
N ALA A 182 -39.45 -9.86 5.67
CA ALA A 182 -39.78 -11.13 5.03
C ALA A 182 -40.75 -11.98 5.89
N THR A 183 -40.60 -11.95 7.22
CA THR A 183 -41.54 -12.66 8.12
C THR A 183 -42.92 -12.02 8.18
N THR A 184 -43.02 -10.68 8.06
CA THR A 184 -44.32 -9.99 8.02
C THR A 184 -45.09 -10.21 6.72
N LEU A 185 -44.41 -10.49 5.61
CA LEU A 185 -45.05 -10.72 4.31
C LEU A 185 -45.65 -12.13 4.18
N ASN A 186 -45.20 -13.08 5.00
CA ASN A 186 -45.68 -14.47 5.01
C ASN A 186 -46.84 -14.72 5.99
N GLN A 187 -47.32 -13.71 6.70
CA GLN A 187 -48.53 -13.81 7.52
C GLN A 187 -49.73 -13.22 6.77
N THR A 188 -50.17 -13.90 5.70
CA THR A 188 -51.53 -13.73 5.19
C THR A 188 -52.50 -14.48 6.11
N PRO A 189 -53.49 -13.83 6.74
CA PRO A 189 -54.55 -14.54 7.44
C PRO A 189 -55.43 -15.23 6.40
N SER A 190 -55.55 -16.55 6.53
CA SER A 190 -56.48 -17.37 5.74
C SER A 190 -57.89 -16.78 5.81
N ARG A 191 -58.37 -16.32 4.66
CA ARG A 191 -59.68 -15.75 4.40
C ARG A 191 -60.71 -16.88 4.30
N THR A 192 -61.32 -17.25 5.41
CA THR A 192 -62.62 -17.94 5.46
C THR A 192 -63.47 -17.32 6.55
N HIS A 193 -64.24 -16.29 6.21
CA HIS A 193 -65.67 -16.15 6.56
C HIS A 193 -66.18 -14.81 5.99
N LEU A 194 -66.72 -14.83 4.77
CA LEU A 194 -67.64 -13.80 4.28
C LEU A 194 -69.04 -14.40 4.44
N GLN A 195 -69.88 -13.84 5.30
CA GLN A 195 -71.34 -13.90 5.11
C GLN A 195 -72.00 -12.77 5.92
N THR A 196 -72.22 -11.68 5.19
CA THR A 196 -73.43 -10.85 5.17
C THR A 196 -73.72 -9.87 6.32
N CYS A 197 -73.75 -8.61 5.90
CA CYS A 197 -74.18 -7.41 6.61
C CYS A 197 -75.70 -7.33 6.82
N LEU A 198 -76.07 -6.48 7.80
CA LEU A 198 -77.18 -5.52 7.75
C LEU A 198 -78.62 -6.06 7.78
N ASN A 199 -79.31 -5.85 8.91
CA ASN A 199 -80.35 -4.81 9.05
C ASN A 199 -81.19 -5.06 10.31
N LEU A 200 -81.21 -4.09 11.24
CA LEU A 200 -82.34 -3.83 12.13
C LEU A 200 -82.10 -2.49 12.87
N ARG A 201 -82.76 -1.44 12.37
CA ARG A 201 -83.25 -0.34 13.18
C ARG A 201 -84.78 -0.36 13.08
N ASP A 202 -85.37 -0.27 14.25
CA ASP A 202 -86.78 -0.10 14.65
C ASP A 202 -87.75 -1.28 14.46
#